data_AF-A0A9D8KJ91-F1
#
_entry.id   AF-A0A9D8KJ91-F1
#
_cell.length_a   1.000
_cell.length_b   1.000
_cell.length_c   1.000
_cell.angle_alpha   90.00
_cell.angle_beta   90.00
_cell.angle_gamma   90.00
#
_symmetry.space_group_name_H-M   'P 1'
#
loop_
_entity.id
_entity.type
_entity.pdbx_description
1 polymer ?
#
loop_
_entity_poly.entity_id
_entity_poly.type
_entity_poly.pdbx_seq_one_letter_code
_entity_poly.pdbx_strand_id
1 'polypeptide(L)'
;MSKVTLYDENGNALGLVAYTDNLDHWDGHNMTCGATGRHLGVGKLKDGRFYVCHGTNWQGEKNHAELISEEEAKSLVLSHRADMYQEIFGEEPPVLD
;
A
#
# COMPACT_ATOMS: atom_id res chain seq x y z
N MET A 1 -1.24 -17.02 -3.29
CA MET A 1 -0.71 -15.65 -3.41
C MET A 1 -1.16 -15.08 -4.74
N SER A 2 -2.14 -14.19 -4.70
CA SER A 2 -2.63 -13.48 -5.90
C SER A 2 -1.53 -12.52 -6.37
N LYS A 3 -1.23 -12.51 -7.67
CA LYS A 3 -0.30 -11.55 -8.27
C LYS A 3 -1.11 -10.46 -8.95
N VAL A 4 -0.71 -9.21 -8.77
CA VAL A 4 -1.32 -8.05 -9.41
C VAL A 4 -0.33 -7.38 -10.33
N THR A 5 -0.86 -6.75 -11.38
CA THR A 5 -0.05 -5.97 -12.31
C THR A 5 0.42 -4.70 -11.62
N LEU A 6 1.73 -4.49 -11.63
CA LEU A 6 2.36 -3.26 -11.20
C LEU A 6 2.39 -2.27 -12.38
N TYR A 7 1.76 -1.14 -12.18
CA TYR A 7 1.77 -0.01 -13.09
C TYR A 7 2.74 1.07 -12.59
N ASP A 8 3.42 1.71 -13.52
CA ASP A 8 4.20 2.92 -13.29
C ASP A 8 3.28 4.16 -13.23
N GLU A 9 3.79 5.31 -12.78
CA GLU A 9 3.08 6.61 -12.79
C GLU A 9 2.53 6.98 -14.18
N ASN A 10 3.15 6.44 -15.25
CA ASN A 10 2.74 6.63 -16.63
C ASN A 10 1.66 5.62 -17.11
N GLY A 11 1.15 4.74 -16.24
CA GLY A 11 0.20 3.68 -16.60
C GLY A 11 0.84 2.50 -17.34
N ASN A 12 2.17 2.41 -17.38
CA ASN A 12 2.88 1.32 -18.03
C ASN A 12 2.98 0.10 -17.10
N ALA A 13 2.61 -1.08 -17.58
CA ALA A 13 2.77 -2.32 -16.81
C ALA A 13 4.25 -2.70 -16.72
N LEU A 14 4.85 -2.55 -15.54
CA LEU A 14 6.24 -2.92 -15.26
C LEU A 14 6.39 -4.41 -15.02
N GLY A 15 5.38 -5.05 -14.41
CA GLY A 15 5.46 -6.47 -14.07
C GLY A 15 4.33 -6.95 -13.16
N LEU A 16 4.59 -8.07 -12.47
CA LEU A 16 3.65 -8.68 -11.53
C LEU A 16 4.26 -8.66 -10.12
N VAL A 17 3.54 -8.12 -9.15
CA VAL A 17 3.92 -8.10 -7.74
C VAL A 17 2.96 -8.94 -6.91
N ALA A 18 3.42 -9.35 -5.72
CA ALA A 18 2.56 -10.06 -4.78
C ALA A 18 1.54 -9.07 -4.20
N TYR A 19 0.26 -9.42 -4.31
CA TYR A 19 -0.80 -8.66 -3.66
C TYR A 19 -0.56 -8.65 -2.14
N THR A 20 -0.63 -7.46 -1.55
CA THR A 20 -0.44 -7.22 -0.12
C THR A 20 -1.57 -6.30 0.35
N ASP A 21 -2.10 -6.57 1.53
CA ASP A 21 -3.18 -5.83 2.21
C ASP A 21 -2.75 -5.39 3.64
N ASN A 22 -1.44 -5.30 3.89
CA ASN A 22 -0.86 -5.01 5.21
C ASN A 22 -1.18 -3.60 5.77
N LEU A 23 -1.71 -2.68 4.96
CA LEU A 23 -2.11 -1.35 5.44
C LEU A 23 -3.58 -1.31 5.90
N ASP A 24 -4.35 -2.38 5.71
CA ASP A 24 -5.69 -2.47 6.27
C ASP A 24 -5.65 -2.41 7.80
N HIS A 25 -6.29 -1.40 8.37
CA HIS A 25 -6.49 -1.27 9.81
C HIS A 25 -7.97 -1.35 10.16
N TRP A 26 -8.24 -1.73 11.40
CA TRP A 26 -9.58 -1.77 11.95
C TRP A 26 -10.02 -0.37 12.40
N ASP A 27 -10.93 0.26 11.67
CA ASP A 27 -11.46 1.62 11.95
C ASP A 27 -12.62 1.60 12.97
N GLY A 28 -12.69 0.59 13.84
CA GLY A 28 -13.70 0.50 14.89
C GLY A 28 -15.09 0.02 14.45
N HIS A 29 -15.37 -0.07 13.14
CA HIS A 29 -16.60 -0.67 12.59
C HIS A 29 -16.34 -1.73 11.50
N ASN A 30 -15.23 -1.67 10.77
CA ASN A 30 -14.84 -2.62 9.72
C ASN A 30 -13.30 -2.70 9.57
N MET A 31 -12.79 -3.79 8.96
CA MET A 31 -11.43 -3.84 8.42
C MET A 31 -11.39 -3.05 7.11
N THR A 32 -11.04 -1.77 7.18
CA THR A 32 -11.02 -0.88 6.01
C THR A 32 -9.95 0.17 6.15
N CYS A 33 -9.32 0.52 5.04
CA CYS A 33 -8.31 1.57 4.95
C CYS A 33 -8.90 3.01 4.96
N GLY A 34 -9.88 3.29 5.82
CA GLY A 34 -10.58 4.59 5.85
C GLY A 34 -11.61 4.81 4.73
N ALA A 35 -11.82 3.83 3.85
CA ALA A 35 -12.89 3.84 2.83
C ALA A 35 -13.57 2.46 2.72
N THR A 36 -14.91 2.44 2.72
CA THR A 36 -15.72 1.22 2.70
C THR A 36 -15.40 0.34 1.48
N GLY A 37 -14.86 -0.86 1.72
CA GLY A 37 -14.60 -1.86 0.69
C GLY A 37 -13.32 -1.65 -0.13
N ARG A 38 -12.40 -0.78 0.32
CA ARG A 38 -11.07 -0.60 -0.28
C ARG A 38 -9.99 -1.12 0.67
N HIS A 39 -9.10 -1.90 0.08
CA HIS A 39 -7.94 -2.51 0.73
C HIS A 39 -6.68 -1.86 0.20
N LEU A 40 -5.71 -1.69 1.08
CA LEU A 40 -4.45 -1.03 0.76
C LEU A 40 -3.33 -1.84 1.39
N GLY A 41 -2.27 -2.05 0.63
CA GLY A 41 -1.05 -2.63 1.17
C GLY A 41 0.15 -2.04 0.49
N VAL A 42 1.20 -1.84 1.26
CA VAL A 42 2.48 -1.37 0.75
C VAL A 42 3.45 -2.53 0.73
N GLY A 43 4.26 -2.59 -0.30
CA GLY A 43 5.34 -3.55 -0.42
C GLY A 43 6.62 -2.89 -0.91
N LYS A 44 7.75 -3.51 -0.58
CA LYS A 44 9.06 -3.10 -1.07
C LYS A 44 9.54 -4.08 -2.14
N LEU A 45 9.92 -3.54 -3.30
CA LEU A 45 10.56 -4.31 -4.36
C LEU A 45 12.00 -4.64 -3.96
N LYS A 46 12.56 -5.71 -4.55
CA LYS A 46 13.98 -6.07 -4.37
C LYS A 46 14.94 -4.96 -4.84
N ASP A 47 14.47 -4.10 -5.75
CA ASP A 47 15.20 -2.95 -6.27
C ASP A 47 15.30 -1.78 -5.26
N GLY A 48 14.52 -1.83 -4.17
CA GLY A 48 14.43 -0.74 -3.18
C GLY A 48 13.25 0.21 -3.41
N ARG A 49 12.60 0.14 -4.57
CA ARG A 49 11.36 0.90 -4.87
C ARG A 49 10.18 0.40 -4.06
N PHE A 50 9.20 1.27 -3.84
CA PHE A 50 7.97 0.92 -3.14
C PHE A 50 6.82 0.79 -4.13
N TYR A 51 5.88 -0.07 -3.79
CA TYR A 51 4.63 -0.19 -4.51
C TYR A 51 3.47 -0.24 -3.53
N VAL A 52 2.34 0.28 -3.97
CA VAL A 52 1.08 0.19 -3.25
C VAL A 52 0.13 -0.70 -4.04
N CYS A 53 -0.48 -1.66 -3.35
CA CYS A 53 -1.54 -2.49 -3.86
C CYS A 53 -2.88 -1.85 -3.49
N HIS A 54 -3.69 -1.58 -4.50
CA HIS A 54 -5.07 -1.18 -4.36
C HIS A 54 -5.97 -2.39 -4.57
N GLY A 55 -6.57 -2.86 -3.49
CA GLY A 55 -7.59 -3.89 -3.49
C GLY A 55 -8.97 -3.29 -3.30
N THR A 56 -9.99 -3.98 -3.79
CA THR A 56 -11.38 -3.56 -3.63
C THR A 56 -12.30 -4.78 -3.63
N ASN A 57 -13.30 -4.75 -2.75
CA ASN A 57 -14.30 -5.81 -2.64
C ASN A 57 -15.51 -5.59 -3.55
N TRP A 58 -15.49 -4.52 -4.36
CA TRP A 58 -16.55 -4.23 -5.31
C TRP A 58 -16.45 -5.16 -6.53
N GLN A 59 -17.53 -5.89 -6.80
CA GLN A 59 -17.63 -6.78 -7.96
C GLN A 59 -17.47 -5.99 -9.26
N GLY A 60 -16.34 -6.20 -9.95
CA GLY A 60 -16.03 -5.59 -11.26
C GLY A 60 -14.74 -4.79 -11.27
N GLU A 61 -14.26 -4.35 -10.10
CA GLU A 61 -12.95 -3.70 -10.00
C GLU A 61 -11.84 -4.74 -9.84
N LYS A 62 -10.68 -4.48 -10.48
CA LYS A 62 -9.52 -5.38 -10.42
C LYS A 62 -8.47 -4.82 -9.49
N ASN A 63 -7.92 -5.70 -8.67
CA ASN A 63 -6.76 -5.40 -7.85
C ASN A 63 -5.58 -5.05 -8.76
N HIS A 64 -4.92 -3.94 -8.47
CA HIS A 64 -3.74 -3.47 -9.19
C HIS A 64 -2.71 -2.95 -8.19
N ALA A 65 -1.48 -2.80 -8.65
CA ALA A 65 -0.44 -2.15 -7.89
C ALA A 65 0.10 -0.95 -8.66
N GLU A 66 0.51 0.08 -7.94
CA GLU A 66 1.13 1.28 -8.49
C GLU A 66 2.50 1.47 -7.85
N LEU A 67 3.47 1.84 -8.68
CA LEU A 67 4.79 2.23 -8.22
C LEU A 67 4.69 3.59 -7.55
N ILE A 68 5.18 3.69 -6.32
CA ILE A 68 5.17 4.94 -5.56
C ILE A 68 6.57 5.25 -5.03
N SER A 69 6.80 6.53 -4.79
CA SER A 69 8.04 7.00 -4.17
C SER A 69 8.09 6.61 -2.69
N GLU A 70 9.30 6.59 -2.12
CA GLU A 70 9.48 6.29 -0.70
C GLU A 70 8.72 7.28 0.20
N GLU A 71 8.70 8.56 -0.16
CA GLU A 71 7.96 9.60 0.56
C GLU A 71 6.43 9.36 0.57
N GLU A 72 5.87 8.90 -0.56
CA GLU A 72 4.46 8.55 -0.64
C GLU A 72 4.16 7.28 0.18
N ALA A 73 5.04 6.29 0.10
CA ALA A 73 4.94 5.08 0.91
C ALA A 73 4.99 5.41 2.40
N LYS A 74 5.91 6.30 2.81
CA LYS A 74 6.05 6.82 4.17
C LYS A 74 4.77 7.53 4.60
N SER A 75 4.24 8.44 3.79
CA SER A 75 3.00 9.16 4.05
C SER A 75 1.79 8.22 4.20
N LEU A 76 1.65 7.23 3.31
CA LEU A 76 0.59 6.22 3.38
C LEU A 76 0.69 5.38 4.66
N VAL A 77 1.89 4.93 5.02
CA VAL A 77 2.11 4.17 6.26
C VAL A 77 1.82 5.04 7.47
N LEU A 78 2.27 6.29 7.51
CA LEU A 78 1.96 7.23 8.62
C LEU A 78 0.46 7.46 8.77
N SER A 79 -0.25 7.61 7.66
CA SER A 79 -1.69 7.90 7.65
C SER A 79 -2.53 6.71 8.14
N HIS A 80 -2.13 5.47 7.79
CA HIS A 80 -2.94 4.28 8.08
C HIS A 80 -2.41 3.44 9.26
N ARG A 81 -1.10 3.26 9.36
CA ARG A 81 -0.41 2.35 10.29
C ARG A 81 0.96 2.91 10.69
N ALA A 82 0.96 4.04 11.41
CA ALA A 82 2.19 4.66 11.91
C ALA A 82 3.05 3.68 12.74
N ASP A 83 2.44 2.70 13.40
CA ASP A 83 3.11 1.65 14.17
C ASP A 83 4.06 0.79 13.32
N MET A 84 3.72 0.56 12.04
CA MET A 84 4.53 -0.26 11.13
C MET A 84 5.62 0.55 10.41
N TYR A 85 5.69 1.86 10.63
CA TYR A 85 6.66 2.72 9.96
C TYR A 85 8.10 2.29 10.23
N GLN A 86 8.42 2.01 11.49
CA GLN A 86 9.75 1.54 11.89
C GLN A 86 10.07 0.15 11.35
N GLU A 87 9.09 -0.75 11.22
CA GLU A 87 9.32 -2.09 10.66
C GLU A 87 9.55 -2.06 9.14
N ILE A 88 8.84 -1.17 8.44
CA ILE A 88 8.89 -1.08 6.96
C ILE A 88 10.10 -0.26 6.49
N PHE A 89 10.38 0.87 7.15
CA PHE A 89 11.43 1.81 6.75
C PHE A 89 12.69 1.72 7.62
N GLY A 90 12.60 1.16 8.83
CA GLY A 90 13.74 1.15 9.78
C GLY A 90 14.02 2.51 10.42
N GLU A 91 13.16 3.50 10.20
CA GLU A 91 13.27 4.86 10.74
C GLU A 91 12.09 5.15 11.66
N GLU A 92 12.25 6.07 12.60
CA GLU A 92 11.15 6.55 13.44
C GLU A 92 10.24 7.49 12.64
N PRO A 93 8.92 7.48 12.87
CA PRO A 93 8.01 8.39 12.19
C PRO A 93 8.40 9.85 12.50
N PRO A 94 8.37 10.75 11.52
CA PRO A 94 8.67 12.15 11.75
C PRO A 94 7.68 12.75 12.76
N VAL A 95 8.19 13.23 13.89
CA VAL A 95 7.42 13.95 14.90
C VAL A 95 7.47 15.44 14.54
N LEU A 96 6.33 16.01 14.16
CA LEU A 96 6.18 17.46 13.97
C LEU A 96 5.78 18.06 15.32
N ASP A 97 6.70 18.78 15.97
CA ASP A 97 6.46 19.59 17.19
C ASP A 97 5.78 20.93 16.83
#